data_AF-A0A945ADZ7-F1
#
_entry.id   AF-A0A945ADZ7-F1
#
_cell.length_a   1.000
_cell.length_b   1.000
_cell.length_c   1.000
_cell.angle_alpha   90.00
_cell.angle_beta   90.00
_cell.angle_gamma   90.00
#
_symmetry.space_group_name_H-M   'P 1'
#
loop_
_entity.id
_entity.type
_entity.pdbx_description
1 polymer ?
#
loop_
_entity_poly.entity_id
_entity_poly.type
_entity_poly.pdbx_seq_one_letter_code
_entity_poly.pdbx_strand_id
1 'polypeptide(L)'
;GRRSVGGLKEGQPGIAYLANRTSSPIATVVAYGQEHAMQYWKRFRRVPISIRFGTPITLPDRKMKTDELQNETNRVMMALAQLLPSEYRGIYEDKT
;
A
#
# COMPACT_ATOMS: atom_id res chain seq x y z
N GLY A 1 -8.65 -16.35 7.95
CA GLY A 1 -7.67 -15.25 7.81
C GLY A 1 -7.64 -14.44 9.10
N ARG A 2 -6.47 -14.13 9.64
CA ARG A 2 -6.36 -13.24 10.81
C ARG A 2 -6.76 -11.83 10.38
N ARG A 3 -7.82 -11.29 10.98
CA ARG A 3 -8.21 -9.89 10.84
C ARG A 3 -7.03 -9.07 11.36
N SER A 4 -6.32 -8.42 10.45
CA SER A 4 -5.11 -7.70 10.78
C SER A 4 -5.49 -6.43 11.54
N VAL A 5 -4.70 -6.09 12.56
CA VAL A 5 -4.71 -4.77 13.22
C VAL A 5 -4.74 -3.69 12.14
N GLY A 6 -5.60 -2.67 12.33
CA GLY A 6 -5.96 -1.70 11.30
C GLY A 6 -4.76 -0.96 10.70
N GLY A 7 -4.84 -0.70 9.40
CA GLY A 7 -3.90 0.14 8.67
C GLY A 7 -2.78 -0.61 7.92
N LEU A 8 -1.93 0.18 7.28
CA LEU A 8 -0.84 -0.29 6.43
C LEU A 8 0.24 -1.00 7.26
N LYS A 9 0.62 -2.21 6.83
CA LYS A 9 1.69 -3.02 7.42
C LYS A 9 3.01 -2.80 6.69
N GLU A 10 4.10 -3.21 7.33
CA GLU A 10 5.43 -3.21 6.72
C GLU A 10 5.43 -3.88 5.34
N GLY A 11 5.96 -3.14 4.37
CA GLY A 11 6.09 -3.62 3.00
C GLY A 11 7.15 -4.70 2.89
N GLN A 12 6.83 -5.74 2.11
CA GLN A 12 7.78 -6.80 1.81
C GLN A 12 8.73 -6.38 0.68
N PRO A 13 10.04 -6.70 0.76
CA PRO A 13 11.03 -6.29 -0.24
C PRO A 13 10.80 -6.92 -1.63
N GLY A 14 9.96 -7.96 -1.71
CA GLY A 14 9.63 -8.66 -2.95
C GLY A 14 9.08 -7.75 -4.05
N ILE A 15 8.32 -6.69 -3.70
CA ILE A 15 7.79 -5.75 -4.71
C ILE A 15 8.92 -4.98 -5.41
N ALA A 16 9.89 -4.47 -4.64
CA ALA A 16 11.04 -3.76 -5.20
C ALA A 16 11.98 -4.72 -5.94
N TYR A 17 12.13 -5.95 -5.46
CA TYR A 17 12.93 -6.98 -6.13
C TYR A 17 12.39 -7.28 -7.53
N LEU A 18 11.07 -7.52 -7.64
CA LEU A 18 10.43 -7.80 -8.92
C LEU A 18 10.55 -6.61 -9.88
N ALA A 19 10.24 -5.41 -9.41
CA ALA A 19 10.31 -4.20 -10.23
C ALA A 19 11.73 -3.88 -10.72
N ASN A 20 12.76 -4.09 -9.88
CA ASN A 20 14.16 -3.96 -10.30
C ASN A 20 14.52 -5.01 -11.35
N ARG A 21 14.09 -6.26 -11.15
CA ARG A 21 14.43 -7.35 -12.08
C ARG A 21 13.77 -7.21 -13.44
N THR A 22 12.57 -6.64 -13.51
CA THR A 22 11.80 -6.50 -14.75
C THR A 22 11.82 -5.10 -15.34
N SER A 23 12.52 -4.15 -14.70
CA SER A 23 12.53 -2.72 -15.06
C SER A 23 11.12 -2.15 -15.26
N SER A 24 10.14 -2.65 -14.50
CA SER A 24 8.72 -2.31 -14.66
C SER A 24 8.26 -1.28 -13.64
N PRO A 25 7.35 -0.35 -14.01
CA PRO A 25 6.79 0.61 -13.06
C PRO A 25 5.86 -0.10 -12.07
N ILE A 26 5.93 0.31 -10.81
CA ILE A 26 5.06 -0.15 -9.73
C ILE A 26 3.81 0.76 -9.69
N ALA A 27 2.64 0.21 -10.00
CA ALA A 27 1.38 0.93 -9.85
C ALA A 27 1.01 1.06 -8.36
N THR A 28 0.74 2.28 -7.89
CA THR A 28 0.32 2.55 -6.52
C THR A 28 -1.21 2.66 -6.44
N VAL A 29 -1.86 1.74 -5.74
CA VAL A 29 -3.32 1.69 -5.61
C VAL A 29 -3.69 1.33 -4.18
N VAL A 30 -4.66 2.04 -3.61
CA VAL A 30 -5.19 1.76 -2.27
C VAL A 30 -6.72 1.62 -2.32
N ALA A 31 -7.26 0.73 -1.49
CA ALA A 31 -8.68 0.54 -1.29
C ALA A 31 -8.99 0.52 0.21
N TYR A 32 -10.02 1.26 0.63
CA TYR A 32 -10.42 1.39 2.04
C TYR A 32 -11.93 1.59 2.21
N GLY A 33 -12.43 1.41 3.45
CA GLY A 33 -13.85 1.49 3.81
C GLY A 33 -14.59 0.14 3.85
N GLN A 34 -13.94 -0.95 3.42
CA GLN A 34 -14.54 -2.29 3.38
C GLN A 34 -14.85 -2.89 4.77
N GLU A 35 -14.20 -2.42 5.82
CA GLU A 35 -14.39 -2.89 7.20
C GLU A 35 -15.81 -2.61 7.72
N HIS A 36 -16.48 -1.60 7.18
CA HIS A 36 -17.87 -1.28 7.48
C HIS A 36 -18.88 -2.09 6.67
N ALA A 37 -18.43 -2.93 5.71
CA ALA A 37 -19.32 -3.65 4.79
C ALA A 37 -20.43 -4.43 5.51
N MET A 38 -20.10 -5.09 6.63
CA MET A 38 -21.06 -5.87 7.40
C MET A 38 -22.20 -5.00 7.99
N GLN A 39 -21.93 -3.75 8.37
CA GLN A 39 -22.94 -2.84 8.92
C GLN A 39 -23.90 -2.34 7.83
N TYR A 40 -23.37 -2.07 6.63
CA TYR A 40 -24.17 -1.62 5.49
C TYR A 40 -25.00 -2.76 4.89
N TRP A 41 -24.43 -3.97 4.75
CA TRP A 41 -25.16 -5.14 4.24
C TRP A 41 -26.31 -5.58 5.15
N LYS A 42 -26.14 -5.52 6.48
CA LYS A 42 -27.25 -5.77 7.42
C LYS A 42 -28.44 -4.82 7.22
N ARG A 43 -28.21 -3.64 6.66
CA ARG A 43 -29.24 -2.64 6.33
C ARG A 43 -29.61 -2.66 4.85
N PHE A 44 -29.17 -3.65 4.08
CA PHE A 44 -29.33 -3.74 2.62
C PHE A 44 -28.88 -2.47 1.87
N ARG A 45 -27.85 -1.79 2.38
CA ARG A 45 -27.28 -0.56 1.79
C ARG A 45 -25.98 -0.84 1.06
N ARG A 46 -25.67 -0.02 0.05
CA ARG A 46 -24.38 -0.03 -0.66
C ARG A 46 -23.26 0.32 0.31
N VAL A 47 -22.16 -0.45 0.26
CA VAL A 47 -20.96 -0.20 1.06
C VAL A 47 -20.14 0.92 0.39
N PRO A 48 -19.79 1.99 1.11
CA PRO A 48 -18.90 3.02 0.58
C PRO A 48 -17.45 2.50 0.58
N ILE A 49 -17.01 1.93 -0.52
CA ILE A 49 -15.61 1.54 -0.75
C ILE A 49 -14.95 2.63 -1.59
N SER A 50 -13.81 3.13 -1.14
CA SER A 50 -13.01 4.13 -1.87
C SER A 50 -11.78 3.47 -2.44
N ILE A 51 -11.49 3.76 -3.72
CA ILE A 51 -10.27 3.32 -4.40
C ILE A 51 -9.53 4.57 -4.88
N ARG A 52 -8.23 4.66 -4.58
CA ARG A 52 -7.38 5.77 -5.02
C ARG A 52 -6.16 5.23 -5.75
N PHE A 53 -5.85 5.88 -6.87
CA PHE A 53 -4.68 5.61 -7.69
C PHE A 53 -3.67 6.72 -7.47
N GLY A 54 -2.43 6.35 -7.22
CA GLY A 54 -1.31 7.27 -7.16
C GLY A 54 -0.47 7.23 -8.43
N THR A 55 0.60 8.03 -8.41
CA THR A 55 1.60 8.02 -9.47
C THR A 55 2.37 6.69 -9.44
N PRO A 56 2.57 6.03 -10.60
CA PRO A 56 3.44 4.87 -10.68
C PRO A 56 4.87 5.21 -10.27
N ILE A 57 5.54 4.30 -9.56
CA ILE A 57 6.92 4.46 -9.10
C ILE A 57 7.82 3.55 -9.92
N THR A 58 8.79 4.15 -10.60
CA THR A 58 9.83 3.41 -11.33
C THR A 58 11.11 3.38 -10.50
N LEU A 59 11.67 2.18 -10.35
CA LEU A 59 12.96 2.00 -9.67
C LEU A 59 14.12 2.29 -10.61
N PRO A 60 15.28 2.75 -10.10
CA PRO A 60 16.46 2.94 -10.94
C PRO A 60 16.95 1.61 -11.51
N ASP A 61 17.37 1.65 -12.77
CA ASP A 61 17.85 0.50 -13.54
C ASP A 61 19.29 0.11 -13.13
N ARG A 62 19.41 -0.44 -11.92
CA ARG A 62 20.68 -0.93 -11.36
C ARG A 62 20.43 -2.08 -10.40
N LYS A 63 21.41 -2.99 -10.29
CA LYS A 63 21.39 -4.03 -9.26
C LYS A 63 21.41 -3.40 -7.87
N MET A 64 20.41 -3.74 -7.06
CA MET A 64 20.29 -3.30 -5.68
C MET A 64 20.67 -4.41 -4.70
N LYS A 65 21.25 -4.02 -3.57
CA LYS A 65 21.42 -4.90 -2.41
C LYS A 65 20.09 -5.04 -1.65
N THR A 66 20.00 -6.03 -0.77
CA THR A 66 18.79 -6.28 0.05
C THR A 66 18.33 -5.04 0.82
N ASP A 67 19.26 -4.29 1.41
CA ASP A 67 18.91 -3.08 2.18
C ASP A 67 18.36 -1.96 1.29
N GLU A 68 18.89 -1.82 0.07
CA GLU A 68 18.40 -0.87 -0.92
C GLU A 68 17.00 -1.25 -1.41
N LEU A 69 16.74 -2.55 -1.61
CA LEU A 69 15.40 -3.05 -1.95
C LEU A 69 14.39 -2.74 -0.84
N GLN A 70 14.78 -2.90 0.43
CA GLN A 70 13.90 -2.56 1.55
C GLN A 70 13.62 -1.05 1.60
N ASN A 71 14.63 -0.21 1.31
CA ASN A 71 14.46 1.25 1.24
C ASN A 71 13.50 1.67 0.11
N GLU A 72 13.64 1.11 -1.07
CA GLU A 72 12.72 1.38 -2.19
C GLU A 72 11.30 0.85 -1.90
N THR A 73 11.17 -0.32 -1.28
CA THR A 73 9.89 -0.80 -0.79
C THR A 73 9.28 0.19 0.20
N ASN A 74 10.05 0.67 1.18
CA ASN A 74 9.55 1.66 2.14
C ASN A 74 9.08 2.95 1.45
N ARG A 75 9.78 3.40 0.40
CA ARG A 75 9.36 4.53 -0.44
C ARG A 75 8.00 4.29 -1.10
N VAL A 76 7.79 3.11 -1.68
CA VAL A 76 6.49 2.72 -2.26
C VAL A 76 5.40 2.70 -1.19
N MET A 77 5.68 2.15 -0.01
CA MET A 77 4.72 2.09 1.08
C MET A 77 4.34 3.47 1.63
N MET A 78 5.30 4.40 1.74
CA MET A 78 5.00 5.79 2.11
C MET A 78 4.09 6.47 1.07
N ALA A 79 4.30 6.21 -0.23
CA ALA A 79 3.39 6.72 -1.26
C ALA A 79 1.96 6.13 -1.12
N LEU A 80 1.83 4.85 -0.77
CA LEU A 80 0.52 4.25 -0.45
C LEU A 80 -0.11 4.89 0.79
N ALA A 81 0.68 5.16 1.85
CA ALA A 81 0.20 5.82 3.06
C ALA A 81 -0.30 7.25 2.80
N GLN A 82 0.33 8.00 1.88
CA GLN A 82 -0.13 9.33 1.47
C GLN A 82 -1.49 9.31 0.77
N LEU A 83 -1.80 8.24 0.03
CA LEU A 83 -3.12 8.08 -0.62
C LEU A 83 -4.22 7.75 0.40
N LEU A 84 -3.85 7.18 1.54
CA LEU A 84 -4.75 6.76 2.60
C LEU A 84 -5.08 7.90 3.58
N PRO A 85 -6.33 7.96 4.10
CA PRO A 85 -6.66 8.72 5.29
C PRO A 85 -5.80 8.27 6.49
N SER A 86 -5.56 9.16 7.47
CA SER A 86 -4.66 8.91 8.62
C SER A 86 -4.96 7.60 9.35
N GLU A 87 -6.24 7.30 9.58
CA GLU A 87 -6.70 6.09 10.27
C GLU A 87 -6.28 4.76 9.60
N TYR A 88 -5.90 4.78 8.32
CA TYR A 88 -5.46 3.60 7.59
C TYR A 88 -3.94 3.55 7.35
N ARG A 89 -3.16 4.55 7.79
CA ARG A 89 -1.71 4.63 7.53
C ARG A 89 -0.89 3.60 8.31
N GLY A 90 -1.44 3.05 9.39
CA GLY A 90 -0.78 2.01 10.18
C GLY A 90 0.63 2.44 10.62
N ILE A 91 1.63 1.58 10.41
CA ILE A 91 3.01 1.85 10.86
C ILE A 91 3.71 3.00 10.10
N TYR A 92 3.07 3.52 9.05
CA TYR A 92 3.60 4.61 8.23
C TYR A 92 3.00 5.98 8.60
N GLU A 93 2.14 6.05 9.63
CA GLU A 93 1.53 7.29 10.10
C GLU A 93 2.58 8.36 10.45
N ASP A 94 3.61 7.99 11.21
CA ASP A 94 4.70 8.90 11.64
C ASP A 94 5.70 9.24 10.53
N LYS A 95 5.59 8.59 9.36
CA LYS A 95 6.54 8.71 8.25
C LYS A 95 5.97 9.43 7.03
N THR A 96 4.74 9.95 7.14
CA THR A 96 4.01 10.58 6.02
C THR A 96 4.24 12.08 5.95
#